data_AF-A0A936GJR2-F1
#
_entry.id   AF-A0A936GJR2-F1
#
_cell.length_a   1.000
_cell.length_b   1.000
_cell.length_c   1.000
_cell.angle_alpha   90.00
_cell.angle_beta   90.00
_cell.angle_gamma   90.00
#
_symmetry.space_group_name_H-M   'P 1'
#
loop_
_entity.id
_entity.type
_entity.pdbx_description
1 polymer ?
#
loop_
_entity_poly.entity_id
_entity_poly.type
_entity_poly.pdbx_seq_one_letter_code
_entity_poly.pdbx_strand_id
1 'polypeptide(L)'
;MRKLLLLLLTFFSICVTAQNIPTNRTSEWNIAGYEGEIPCWSQLRNVVTEFGVDNTGATDVSAKIQAAINAINENEVLYFPNGTYLFKTTINVPSNRAIRGESPVNTRLLFNMGGNFNMFNMTGSTSTEIAITAIGAFGETSLTVANATGFAVGDDIEIQQENDPALHYTDAAWNVTWAQNLKGQILKIAAISGNVITVDRTFTFDYDISFAMTMKKITAKTNIGFENFYIERACKQFFDTPCAQL
;
A
#
# COMPACT_ATOMS: atom_id res chain seq x y z
N MET A 1 19.72 65.46 -37.46
CA MET A 1 18.58 65.44 -36.52
C MET A 1 17.65 64.29 -36.88
N ARG A 2 17.07 63.61 -35.87
CA ARG A 2 16.31 62.33 -35.89
C ARG A 2 17.20 61.08 -35.83
N LYS A 3 17.41 60.51 -34.63
CA LYS A 3 16.50 59.59 -33.90
C LYS A 3 16.26 58.31 -34.70
N LEU A 4 17.00 57.25 -34.40
CA LEU A 4 16.39 55.93 -34.27
C LEU A 4 17.15 55.10 -33.24
N LEU A 5 16.54 55.05 -32.06
CA LEU A 5 16.80 54.19 -30.93
C LEU A 5 16.59 52.74 -31.41
N LEU A 6 17.64 51.91 -31.50
CA LEU A 6 17.47 50.46 -31.60
C LEU A 6 17.96 49.82 -30.30
N LEU A 7 16.94 49.49 -29.51
CA LEU A 7 16.86 48.73 -28.27
C LEU A 7 17.94 47.63 -28.17
N LEU A 8 18.91 47.82 -27.26
CA LEU A 8 19.80 46.77 -26.79
C LEU A 8 18.95 45.83 -25.91
N LEU A 9 18.37 44.78 -26.50
CA LEU A 9 17.72 43.71 -25.74
C LEU A 9 18.82 42.92 -25.02
N THR A 10 19.12 43.33 -23.78
CA THR A 10 19.82 42.48 -22.82
C THR A 10 18.98 41.23 -22.61
N PHE A 11 19.41 40.11 -23.20
CA PHE A 11 18.99 38.77 -22.81
C PHE A 11 19.54 38.52 -21.40
N PHE A 12 18.87 39.09 -20.39
CA PHE A 12 19.04 38.65 -19.01
C PHE A 12 18.40 37.27 -18.97
N SER A 13 19.23 36.24 -19.16
CA SER A 13 18.83 34.87 -18.89
C SER A 13 18.62 34.78 -17.37
N ILE A 14 17.40 35.11 -16.93
CA ILE A 14 16.97 34.84 -15.57
C ILE A 14 16.92 33.32 -15.50
N CYS A 15 17.98 32.70 -15.01
CA CYS A 15 17.87 31.38 -14.40
C CYS A 15 16.90 31.57 -13.24
N VAL A 16 15.61 31.39 -13.52
CA VAL A 16 14.62 31.17 -12.48
C VAL A 16 15.09 29.90 -11.80
N THR A 17 15.64 30.04 -10.60
CA THR A 17 15.89 28.88 -9.74
C THR A 17 14.54 28.24 -9.50
N ALA A 18 14.34 27.06 -10.08
CA ALA A 18 13.36 26.11 -9.60
C ALA A 18 13.50 26.00 -8.08
N GLN A 19 12.36 25.95 -7.39
CA GLN A 19 12.18 25.86 -5.94
C GLN A 19 13.44 25.41 -5.16
N ASN A 20 14.10 26.33 -4.45
CA ASN A 20 15.16 25.96 -3.49
C ASN A 20 14.50 25.36 -2.24
N ILE A 21 14.21 24.06 -2.28
CA ILE A 21 13.83 23.31 -1.09
C ILE A 21 15.11 23.14 -0.25
N PRO A 22 15.11 23.54 1.04
CA PRO A 22 16.24 23.28 1.93
C PRO A 22 16.62 21.79 1.88
N THR A 23 17.90 21.47 1.87
CA THR A 23 18.37 20.08 1.74
C THR A 23 17.87 19.19 2.88
N ASN A 24 17.67 19.74 4.08
CA ASN A 24 17.03 19.07 5.22
C ASN A 24 15.50 18.94 5.10
N ARG A 25 14.93 19.24 3.93
CA ARG A 25 13.51 19.14 3.60
C ARG A 25 13.30 18.45 2.25
N THR A 26 14.35 17.84 1.70
CA THR A 26 14.30 17.01 0.49
C THR A 26 14.47 15.54 0.85
N SER A 27 13.76 14.66 0.15
CA SER A 27 13.92 13.21 0.25
C SER A 27 14.49 12.65 -1.06
N GLU A 28 15.14 11.49 -1.00
CA GLU A 28 15.68 10.81 -2.19
C GLU A 28 14.56 10.16 -3.01
N TRP A 29 14.21 10.78 -4.15
CA TRP A 29 13.15 10.31 -5.04
C TRP A 29 13.63 9.35 -6.15
N ASN A 30 14.93 9.21 -6.36
CA ASN A 30 15.51 8.33 -7.38
C ASN A 30 15.25 6.84 -7.12
N ILE A 31 14.97 6.47 -5.87
CA ILE A 31 14.64 5.11 -5.42
C ILE A 31 13.14 4.92 -5.14
N ALA A 32 12.30 5.85 -5.59
CA ALA A 32 10.85 5.73 -5.41
C ALA A 32 10.25 4.69 -6.37
N GLY A 33 9.28 3.92 -5.89
CA GLY A 33 8.55 2.93 -6.67
C GLY A 33 8.82 1.49 -6.23
N TYR A 34 8.34 0.54 -7.04
CA TYR A 34 8.60 -0.88 -6.83
C TYR A 34 9.94 -1.25 -7.48
N GLU A 35 10.88 -1.76 -6.69
CA GLU A 35 12.24 -2.09 -7.13
C GLU A 35 12.37 -3.50 -7.72
N GLY A 36 11.33 -4.33 -7.61
CA GLY A 36 11.31 -5.70 -8.12
C GLY A 36 10.78 -5.79 -9.56
N GLU A 37 10.80 -7.02 -10.09
CA GLU A 37 10.09 -7.35 -11.33
C GLU A 37 8.62 -7.62 -11.02
N ILE A 38 7.72 -7.03 -11.81
CA ILE A 38 6.28 -7.32 -11.70
C ILE A 38 6.08 -8.79 -12.11
N PRO A 39 5.60 -9.68 -11.22
CA PRO A 39 5.45 -11.09 -11.56
C PRO A 39 4.52 -11.28 -12.74
N CYS A 40 4.94 -12.08 -13.72
CA CYS A 40 4.12 -12.46 -14.87
C CYS A 40 3.94 -13.97 -14.88
N TRP A 41 2.79 -14.43 -14.37
CA TRP A 41 2.46 -15.84 -14.30
C TRP A 41 1.62 -16.29 -15.49
N SER A 42 2.02 -17.42 -16.09
CA SER A 42 1.41 -17.98 -17.31
C SER A 42 0.47 -19.15 -17.04
N GLN A 43 0.58 -19.82 -15.88
CA GLN A 43 -0.28 -20.94 -15.55
C GLN A 43 -1.65 -20.47 -15.07
N LEU A 44 -2.65 -20.63 -15.94
CA LEU A 44 -4.05 -20.26 -15.68
C LEU A 44 -4.82 -21.43 -15.11
N ARG A 45 -5.57 -21.17 -14.03
CA ARG A 45 -6.47 -22.13 -13.37
C ARG A 45 -7.90 -21.65 -13.54
N ASN A 46 -8.64 -22.27 -14.45
CA ASN A 46 -9.94 -21.77 -14.91
C ASN A 46 -11.04 -22.08 -13.88
N VAL A 47 -11.65 -21.04 -13.31
CA VAL A 47 -12.67 -21.17 -12.27
C VAL A 47 -13.91 -21.98 -12.71
N VAL A 48 -14.29 -21.88 -13.99
CA VAL A 48 -15.50 -22.53 -14.51
C VAL A 48 -15.22 -24.00 -14.78
N THR A 49 -14.18 -24.30 -15.57
CA THR A 49 -13.93 -25.68 -16.03
C THR A 49 -13.27 -26.56 -14.98
N GLU A 50 -12.45 -26.01 -14.07
CA GLU A 50 -11.75 -26.79 -13.05
C GLU A 50 -12.48 -26.82 -11.70
N PHE A 51 -13.21 -25.76 -11.36
CA PHE A 51 -13.84 -25.61 -10.04
C PHE A 51 -15.38 -25.55 -10.09
N GLY A 52 -15.97 -25.65 -11.28
CA GLY A 52 -17.42 -25.66 -11.45
C GLY A 52 -18.09 -24.39 -10.93
N VAL A 53 -17.43 -23.24 -11.08
CA VAL A 53 -17.95 -21.94 -10.67
C VAL A 53 -18.99 -21.45 -11.69
N ASP A 54 -20.11 -20.96 -11.18
CA ASP A 54 -21.15 -20.32 -11.98
C ASP A 54 -20.66 -18.96 -12.51
N ASN A 55 -20.78 -18.75 -13.82
CA ASN A 55 -20.43 -17.49 -14.48
C ASN A 55 -21.66 -16.77 -15.07
N THR A 56 -22.87 -17.16 -14.66
CA THR A 56 -24.12 -16.51 -15.09
C THR A 56 -24.54 -15.35 -14.18
N GLY A 57 -24.04 -15.33 -12.94
CA GLY A 57 -24.41 -14.37 -11.90
C GLY A 57 -25.65 -14.81 -11.10
N ALA A 58 -26.18 -16.01 -11.34
CA ALA A 58 -27.38 -16.51 -10.68
C ALA A 58 -27.12 -17.01 -9.25
N THR A 59 -25.93 -17.56 -8.98
CA THR A 59 -25.58 -18.17 -7.69
C THR A 59 -24.39 -17.49 -7.03
N ASP A 60 -24.37 -17.48 -5.69
CA ASP A 60 -23.23 -16.97 -4.94
C ASP A 60 -22.03 -17.91 -5.09
N VAL A 61 -20.94 -17.38 -5.65
CA VAL A 61 -19.72 -18.14 -5.94
C VAL A 61 -18.65 -18.01 -4.86
N SER A 62 -18.89 -17.21 -3.81
CA SER A 62 -17.83 -16.79 -2.88
C SER A 62 -17.08 -17.96 -2.24
N ALA A 63 -17.81 -18.97 -1.75
CA ALA A 63 -17.20 -20.15 -1.13
C ALA A 63 -16.37 -20.99 -2.12
N LYS A 64 -16.85 -21.14 -3.36
CA LYS A 64 -16.13 -21.87 -4.42
C LYS A 64 -14.87 -21.12 -4.84
N ILE A 65 -14.94 -19.80 -4.98
CA ILE A 65 -13.78 -18.98 -5.31
C ILE A 65 -12.75 -18.97 -4.19
N GLN A 66 -13.19 -18.90 -2.92
CA GLN A 66 -12.28 -19.00 -1.78
C GLN A 66 -11.58 -20.37 -1.74
N ALA A 67 -12.31 -21.46 -2.03
CA ALA A 67 -11.70 -22.79 -2.13
C ALA A 67 -10.72 -22.88 -3.32
N ALA A 68 -11.09 -22.32 -4.48
CA ALA A 68 -10.26 -22.33 -5.66
C ALA A 68 -8.95 -21.57 -5.47
N ILE A 69 -8.97 -20.33 -4.96
CA ILE A 69 -7.76 -19.54 -4.73
C ILE A 69 -6.81 -20.18 -3.70
N ASN A 70 -7.37 -20.94 -2.74
CA ASN A 70 -6.59 -21.70 -1.76
C ASN A 70 -6.00 -23.00 -2.34
N ALA A 71 -6.61 -23.55 -3.41
CA ALA A 71 -6.22 -24.83 -4.00
C ALA A 71 -5.14 -24.70 -5.10
N ILE A 72 -5.02 -23.54 -5.75
CA ILE A 72 -3.99 -23.31 -6.77
C ILE A 72 -2.60 -23.15 -6.12
N ASN A 73 -1.52 -23.45 -6.84
CA ASN A 73 -0.13 -23.42 -6.32
C ASN A 73 0.51 -22.04 -6.40
N GLU A 74 1.56 -21.78 -5.59
CA GLU A 74 2.37 -20.54 -5.62
C GLU A 74 2.73 -20.16 -7.05
N ASN A 75 2.56 -18.88 -7.40
CA ASN A 75 2.81 -18.34 -8.73
C ASN A 75 1.84 -18.83 -9.84
N GLU A 76 0.62 -19.22 -9.48
CA GLU A 76 -0.48 -19.51 -10.42
C GLU A 76 -1.54 -18.40 -10.43
N VAL A 77 -2.30 -18.35 -11.52
CA VAL A 77 -3.36 -17.38 -11.77
C VAL A 77 -4.72 -18.05 -11.66
N LEU A 78 -5.59 -17.56 -10.77
CA LEU A 78 -7.01 -17.90 -10.78
C LEU A 78 -7.69 -17.14 -11.92
N TYR A 79 -8.06 -17.87 -12.97
CA TYR A 79 -8.53 -17.31 -14.24
C TYR A 79 -10.06 -17.35 -14.35
N PHE A 80 -10.65 -16.20 -14.66
CA PHE A 80 -12.07 -15.98 -14.83
C PHE A 80 -12.38 -15.74 -16.31
N PRO A 81 -12.99 -16.71 -17.02
CA PRO A 81 -13.58 -16.47 -18.33
C PRO A 81 -14.62 -15.36 -18.31
N ASN A 82 -15.04 -14.91 -19.50
CA ASN A 82 -16.15 -14.00 -19.63
C ASN A 82 -17.43 -14.54 -18.95
N GLY A 83 -18.14 -13.65 -18.26
CA GLY A 83 -19.31 -13.97 -17.46
C GLY A 83 -19.48 -13.02 -16.28
N THR A 84 -20.53 -13.27 -15.51
CA THR A 84 -20.85 -12.55 -14.28
C THR A 84 -20.71 -13.49 -13.09
N TYR A 85 -19.96 -13.07 -12.09
CA TYR A 85 -19.68 -13.85 -10.88
C TYR A 85 -20.23 -13.11 -9.68
N LEU A 86 -21.25 -13.67 -9.03
CA LEU A 86 -21.91 -13.05 -7.88
C LEU A 86 -21.19 -13.43 -6.58
N PHE A 87 -20.69 -12.44 -5.86
CA PHE A 87 -20.06 -12.59 -4.55
C PHE A 87 -20.94 -11.98 -3.47
N LYS A 88 -21.16 -12.70 -2.37
CA LYS A 88 -21.83 -12.18 -1.17
C LYS A 88 -20.92 -12.13 0.06
N THR A 89 -19.71 -12.71 -0.01
CA THR A 89 -18.73 -12.67 1.08
C THR A 89 -17.35 -12.20 0.59
N THR A 90 -16.52 -11.71 1.51
CA THR A 90 -15.13 -11.30 1.25
C THR A 90 -14.30 -12.48 0.76
N ILE A 91 -13.41 -12.24 -0.20
CA ILE A 91 -12.39 -13.19 -0.65
C ILE A 91 -11.04 -12.83 -0.04
N ASN A 92 -10.47 -13.73 0.75
CA ASN A 92 -9.11 -13.59 1.26
C ASN A 92 -8.13 -14.09 0.21
N VAL A 93 -7.23 -13.22 -0.25
CA VAL A 93 -6.27 -13.53 -1.31
C VAL A 93 -4.90 -13.84 -0.68
N PRO A 94 -4.37 -15.06 -0.83
CA PRO A 94 -3.02 -15.40 -0.38
C PRO A 94 -1.95 -14.68 -1.20
N SER A 95 -0.73 -14.61 -0.67
CA SER A 95 0.45 -14.14 -1.42
C SER A 95 0.77 -15.05 -2.59
N ASN A 96 1.53 -14.52 -3.56
CA ASN A 96 1.99 -15.24 -4.75
C ASN A 96 0.83 -15.79 -5.60
N ARG A 97 -0.30 -15.06 -5.68
CA ARG A 97 -1.52 -15.43 -6.41
C ARG A 97 -2.02 -14.27 -7.24
N ALA A 98 -2.50 -14.55 -8.44
CA ALA A 98 -3.19 -13.54 -9.25
C ALA A 98 -4.64 -13.94 -9.47
N ILE A 99 -5.51 -12.95 -9.53
CA ILE A 99 -6.87 -13.06 -10.04
C ILE A 99 -6.86 -12.36 -11.40
N ARG A 100 -7.19 -13.09 -12.46
CA ARG A 100 -7.16 -12.57 -13.84
C ARG A 100 -8.46 -12.86 -14.54
N GLY A 101 -9.06 -11.82 -15.12
CA GLY A 101 -10.17 -11.97 -16.04
C GLY A 101 -9.73 -12.20 -17.48
N GLU A 102 -10.65 -12.69 -18.30
CA GLU A 102 -10.48 -12.77 -19.75
C GLU A 102 -10.59 -11.39 -20.41
N SER A 103 -11.41 -10.49 -19.86
CA SER A 103 -11.64 -9.16 -20.41
C SER A 103 -12.14 -8.18 -19.35
N PRO A 104 -11.71 -6.90 -19.38
CA PRO A 104 -12.23 -5.88 -18.47
C PRO A 104 -13.66 -5.46 -18.82
N VAL A 105 -14.19 -5.89 -19.97
CA VAL A 105 -15.56 -5.57 -20.41
C VAL A 105 -16.54 -6.68 -20.02
N ASN A 106 -16.11 -7.93 -20.20
CA ASN A 106 -16.99 -9.10 -20.17
C ASN A 106 -16.74 -10.04 -18.99
N THR A 107 -15.66 -9.87 -18.22
CA THR A 107 -15.47 -10.56 -16.94
C THR A 107 -15.91 -9.65 -15.79
N ARG A 108 -17.07 -9.92 -15.20
CA ARG A 108 -17.69 -9.08 -14.17
C ARG A 108 -17.69 -9.78 -12.81
N LEU A 109 -16.97 -9.22 -11.85
CA LEU A 109 -16.99 -9.65 -10.45
C LEU A 109 -17.96 -8.75 -9.67
N LEU A 110 -19.17 -9.25 -9.44
CA LEU A 110 -20.26 -8.51 -8.80
C LEU A 110 -20.31 -8.84 -7.30
N PHE A 111 -19.88 -7.91 -6.46
CA PHE A 111 -19.97 -8.02 -5.01
C PHE A 111 -21.26 -7.39 -4.48
N ASN A 112 -22.23 -8.25 -4.14
CA ASN A 112 -23.48 -7.87 -3.48
C ASN A 112 -23.46 -8.27 -1.99
N MET A 113 -22.83 -7.41 -1.18
CA MET A 113 -22.51 -7.67 0.23
C MET A 113 -23.22 -6.71 1.20
N GLY A 114 -24.35 -6.11 0.78
CA GLY A 114 -25.11 -5.15 1.59
C GLY A 114 -24.38 -3.84 1.88
N GLY A 115 -23.41 -3.46 1.04
CA GLY A 115 -22.63 -2.21 1.14
C GLY A 115 -21.58 -2.16 2.24
N ASN A 116 -21.37 -3.24 3.00
CA ASN A 116 -20.35 -3.35 4.04
C ASN A 116 -19.26 -4.36 3.63
N PHE A 117 -18.15 -4.40 4.38
CA PHE A 117 -17.01 -5.33 4.22
C PHE A 117 -16.04 -5.07 3.05
N ASN A 118 -14.90 -5.77 3.09
CA ASN A 118 -13.90 -5.77 2.02
C ASN A 118 -14.35 -6.72 0.89
N MET A 119 -14.15 -6.35 -0.38
CA MET A 119 -14.40 -7.28 -1.50
C MET A 119 -13.30 -8.35 -1.55
N PHE A 120 -12.07 -7.89 -1.76
CA PHE A 120 -10.85 -8.67 -1.57
C PHE A 120 -10.15 -8.23 -0.29
N ASN A 121 -9.63 -9.19 0.48
CA ASN A 121 -8.89 -8.93 1.70
C ASN A 121 -7.48 -9.50 1.61
N MET A 122 -6.49 -8.66 1.91
CA MET A 122 -5.06 -8.94 1.80
C MET A 122 -4.33 -8.43 3.05
N THR A 123 -4.77 -8.88 4.21
CA THR A 123 -4.20 -8.45 5.49
C THR A 123 -2.93 -9.23 5.80
N GLY A 124 -1.84 -8.50 6.03
CA GLY A 124 -0.61 -9.04 6.61
C GLY A 124 -0.70 -9.19 8.13
N SER A 125 0.45 -9.27 8.79
CA SER A 125 0.54 -9.23 10.25
C SER A 125 1.69 -8.33 10.69
N THR A 126 1.71 -8.00 11.98
CA THR A 126 2.83 -7.29 12.61
C THR A 126 3.33 -8.06 13.82
N SER A 127 4.61 -7.88 14.17
CA SER A 127 5.15 -8.37 15.44
C SER A 127 4.71 -7.49 16.61
N THR A 128 5.07 -7.92 17.82
CA THR A 128 5.09 -7.05 19.00
C THR A 128 6.08 -5.90 18.78
N GLU A 129 5.74 -4.74 19.34
CA GLU A 129 6.59 -3.54 19.33
C GLU A 129 7.76 -3.68 20.29
N ILE A 130 8.92 -3.16 19.88
CA ILE A 130 10.12 -3.03 20.71
C ILE A 130 10.56 -1.58 20.76
N ALA A 131 11.21 -1.18 21.84
CA ALA A 131 11.70 0.19 22.00
C ALA A 131 12.90 0.47 21.08
N ILE A 132 12.89 1.64 20.46
CA ILE A 132 14.06 2.28 19.85
C ILE A 132 14.73 3.12 20.94
N THR A 133 16.01 2.92 21.19
CA THR A 133 16.77 3.60 22.26
C THR A 133 17.69 4.70 21.75
N ALA A 134 17.97 4.72 20.44
CA ALA A 134 18.63 5.82 19.75
C ALA A 134 18.24 5.79 18.27
N ILE A 135 18.18 6.94 17.63
CA ILE A 135 17.89 7.06 16.20
C ILE A 135 18.80 8.11 15.57
N GLY A 136 19.22 7.87 14.34
CA GLY A 136 19.98 8.84 13.55
C GLY A 136 19.16 10.07 13.21
N ALA A 137 19.86 11.14 12.83
CA ALA A 137 19.24 12.39 12.41
C ALA A 137 18.50 12.25 11.06
N PHE A 138 17.76 13.28 10.66
CA PHE A 138 17.24 13.38 9.30
C PHE A 138 18.34 13.13 8.27
N GLY A 139 18.07 12.29 7.28
CA GLY A 139 19.05 11.91 6.25
C GLY A 139 19.98 10.75 6.65
N GLU A 140 19.99 10.30 7.90
CA GLU A 140 20.74 9.12 8.34
C GLU A 140 19.91 7.84 8.19
N THR A 141 20.56 6.68 8.34
CA THR A 141 19.96 5.35 8.07
C THR A 141 20.16 4.36 9.23
N SER A 142 20.59 4.82 10.41
CA SER A 142 20.91 3.92 11.53
C SER A 142 20.07 4.23 12.76
N LEU A 143 19.57 3.18 13.41
CA LEU A 143 18.91 3.26 14.72
C LEU A 143 19.40 2.14 15.63
N THR A 144 19.23 2.32 16.93
CA THR A 144 19.54 1.30 17.95
C THR A 144 18.26 0.90 18.64
N VAL A 145 18.01 -0.40 18.76
CA VAL A 145 16.85 -0.95 19.47
C VAL A 145 17.23 -1.59 20.79
N ALA A 146 16.26 -1.75 21.69
CA ALA A 146 16.48 -2.43 22.97
C ALA A 146 16.90 -3.91 22.77
N ASN A 147 16.35 -4.58 21.77
CA ASN A 147 16.67 -5.97 21.44
C ASN A 147 16.36 -6.29 19.97
N ALA A 148 17.38 -6.59 19.16
CA ALA A 148 17.21 -6.94 17.75
C ALA A 148 16.85 -8.43 17.51
N THR A 149 16.65 -9.24 18.56
CA THR A 149 16.28 -10.66 18.42
C THR A 149 14.95 -10.81 17.68
N GLY A 150 14.92 -11.67 16.67
CA GLY A 150 13.72 -11.93 15.86
C GLY A 150 13.60 -11.05 14.61
N PHE A 151 14.52 -10.12 14.41
CA PHE A 151 14.67 -9.34 13.18
C PHE A 151 15.80 -9.90 12.32
N ALA A 152 15.65 -9.80 11.00
CA ALA A 152 16.63 -10.22 10.02
C ALA A 152 16.81 -9.14 8.93
N VAL A 153 17.97 -9.17 8.26
CA VAL A 153 18.19 -8.39 7.04
C VAL A 153 17.13 -8.75 6.00
N GLY A 154 16.52 -7.75 5.39
CA GLY A 154 15.44 -7.88 4.41
C GLY A 154 14.03 -7.71 4.99
N ASP A 155 13.88 -7.74 6.31
CA ASP A 155 12.60 -7.53 6.97
C ASP A 155 12.06 -6.11 6.74
N ASP A 156 10.77 -6.01 6.43
CA ASP A 156 10.04 -4.74 6.47
C ASP A 156 9.67 -4.41 7.91
N ILE A 157 9.90 -3.17 8.32
CA ILE A 157 9.64 -2.66 9.67
C ILE A 157 8.85 -1.36 9.60
N GLU A 158 7.99 -1.14 10.58
CA GLU A 158 7.43 0.18 10.89
C GLU A 158 8.14 0.73 12.12
N ILE A 159 8.59 1.98 12.02
CA ILE A 159 9.00 2.79 13.17
C ILE A 159 7.96 3.86 13.44
N GLN A 160 7.72 4.14 14.72
CA GLN A 160 6.79 5.15 15.17
C GLN A 160 7.35 5.89 16.39
N GLN A 161 6.97 7.16 16.53
CA GLN A 161 7.25 7.98 17.70
C GLN A 161 5.95 8.50 18.28
N GLU A 162 5.83 8.49 19.61
CA GLU A 162 4.77 9.18 20.32
C GLU A 162 4.63 10.64 19.89
N ASN A 163 3.38 11.09 19.88
CA ASN A 163 3.06 12.46 19.51
C ASN A 163 3.64 13.43 20.52
N ASP A 164 4.38 14.42 20.03
CA ASP A 164 4.67 15.65 20.77
C ASP A 164 3.34 16.40 21.03
N PRO A 165 2.87 16.54 22.28
CA PRO A 165 1.61 17.21 22.58
C PRO A 165 1.59 18.67 22.14
N ALA A 166 2.74 19.36 22.14
CA ALA A 166 2.83 20.77 21.76
C ALA A 166 2.64 20.99 20.26
N LEU A 167 2.94 19.98 19.44
CA LEU A 167 2.82 20.05 17.98
C LEU A 167 1.57 19.37 17.44
N HIS A 168 1.14 18.25 18.03
CA HIS A 168 0.10 17.39 17.46
C HIS A 168 -1.28 17.61 18.09
N TYR A 169 -1.36 18.18 19.29
CA TYR A 169 -2.63 18.42 20.01
C TYR A 169 -2.89 19.91 20.21
N THR A 170 -2.90 20.67 19.12
CA THR A 170 -3.29 22.09 19.14
C THR A 170 -4.75 22.31 19.56
N ASP A 171 -5.55 21.24 19.55
CA ASP A 171 -6.86 21.13 20.20
C ASP A 171 -6.87 19.86 21.07
N ALA A 172 -7.32 19.97 22.31
CA ALA A 172 -7.42 18.84 23.24
C ALA A 172 -8.35 17.73 22.71
N ALA A 173 -9.37 18.07 21.91
CA ALA A 173 -10.27 17.11 21.28
C ALA A 173 -9.58 16.22 20.23
N TRP A 174 -8.37 16.58 19.77
CA TRP A 174 -7.60 15.80 18.80
C TRP A 174 -6.74 14.73 19.46
N ASN A 175 -6.62 14.73 20.79
CA ASN A 175 -5.96 13.66 21.51
C ASN A 175 -6.89 12.43 21.64
N VAL A 176 -6.98 11.68 20.55
CA VAL A 176 -7.83 10.49 20.41
C VAL A 176 -6.98 9.26 20.11
N THR A 177 -7.45 8.08 20.52
CA THR A 177 -6.66 6.83 20.50
C THR A 177 -6.26 6.39 19.09
N TRP A 178 -7.01 6.76 18.06
CA TRP A 178 -6.69 6.41 16.66
C TRP A 178 -5.71 7.38 15.99
N ALA A 179 -5.42 8.52 16.62
CA ALA A 179 -4.54 9.57 16.08
C ALA A 179 -3.20 9.66 16.84
N GLN A 180 -2.80 8.59 17.54
CA GLN A 180 -1.52 8.51 18.24
C GLN A 180 -0.39 8.17 17.25
N ASN A 181 0.84 8.47 17.64
CA ASN A 181 2.07 8.06 16.95
C ASN A 181 2.17 8.47 15.47
N LEU A 182 1.84 9.72 15.16
CA LEU A 182 1.72 10.23 13.78
C LEU A 182 3.06 10.31 13.04
N LYS A 183 4.18 10.44 13.76
CA LYS A 183 5.52 10.43 13.18
C LYS A 183 5.99 8.98 13.04
N GLY A 184 6.04 8.48 11.81
CA GLY A 184 6.46 7.10 11.54
C GLY A 184 6.87 6.88 10.09
N GLN A 185 7.59 5.78 9.86
CA GLN A 185 8.08 5.37 8.54
C GLN A 185 8.06 3.85 8.42
N ILE A 186 7.85 3.36 7.18
CA ILE A 186 8.10 1.95 6.83
C ILE A 186 9.44 1.87 6.10
N LEU A 187 10.29 0.96 6.54
CA LEU A 187 11.67 0.80 6.10
C LEU A 187 12.01 -0.68 5.97
N LYS A 188 13.07 -1.02 5.24
CA LYS A 188 13.62 -2.37 5.17
C LYS A 188 14.96 -2.43 5.88
N ILE A 189 15.20 -3.49 6.65
CA ILE A 189 16.49 -3.71 7.32
C ILE A 189 17.56 -4.07 6.27
N ALA A 190 18.60 -3.25 6.16
CA ALA A 190 19.75 -3.47 5.29
C ALA A 190 20.91 -4.18 6.01
N ALA A 191 21.11 -3.91 7.30
CA ALA A 191 22.14 -4.57 8.12
C ALA A 191 21.75 -4.61 9.61
N ILE A 192 22.27 -5.59 10.34
CA ILE A 192 22.15 -5.71 11.80
C ILE A 192 23.55 -5.97 12.38
N SER A 193 23.95 -5.16 13.37
CA SER A 193 25.18 -5.34 14.14
C SER A 193 24.88 -5.18 15.63
N GLY A 194 24.75 -6.32 16.32
CA GLY A 194 24.20 -6.33 17.68
C GLY A 194 22.78 -5.76 17.70
N ASN A 195 22.58 -4.67 18.44
CA ASN A 195 21.30 -3.96 18.53
C ASN A 195 21.19 -2.74 17.59
N VAL A 196 22.20 -2.50 16.75
CA VAL A 196 22.19 -1.43 15.75
C VAL A 196 21.63 -1.97 14.45
N ILE A 197 20.61 -1.29 13.92
CA ILE A 197 19.93 -1.60 12.67
C ILE A 197 20.24 -0.49 11.67
N THR A 198 20.75 -0.86 10.50
CA THR A 198 20.84 0.03 9.34
C THR A 198 19.67 -0.28 8.40
N VAL A 199 18.97 0.76 7.94
CA VAL A 199 17.81 0.67 7.03
C VAL A 199 18.18 1.04 5.59
N ASP A 200 17.32 0.64 4.66
CA ASP A 200 17.47 0.84 3.22
C ASP A 200 17.29 2.30 2.76
N ARG A 201 16.59 3.13 3.54
CA ARG A 201 16.29 4.53 3.22
C ARG A 201 16.52 5.45 4.40
N THR A 202 16.78 6.71 4.09
CA THR A 202 17.04 7.75 5.10
C THR A 202 15.80 8.06 5.94
N PHE A 203 16.00 8.47 7.18
CA PHE A 203 14.92 9.09 7.97
C PHE A 203 14.49 10.42 7.35
N THR A 204 13.18 10.59 7.17
CA THR A 204 12.54 11.77 6.57
C THR A 204 11.87 12.67 7.60
N PHE A 205 11.99 12.32 8.89
CA PHE A 205 11.56 13.13 10.01
C PHE A 205 12.72 13.37 10.96
N ASP A 206 12.73 14.55 11.59
CA ASP A 206 13.52 14.79 12.80
C ASP A 206 12.80 14.12 13.97
N TYR A 207 13.22 12.89 14.27
CA TYR A 207 12.74 12.14 15.42
C TYR A 207 13.39 12.66 16.71
N ASP A 208 12.61 12.66 17.79
CA ASP A 208 13.01 13.10 19.12
C ASP A 208 12.84 11.94 20.10
N ILE A 209 13.97 11.38 20.52
CA ILE A 209 14.06 10.22 21.42
C ILE A 209 13.58 10.52 22.84
N SER A 210 13.26 11.78 23.17
CA SER A 210 12.58 12.11 24.44
C SER A 210 11.12 11.66 24.46
N PHE A 211 10.52 11.41 23.30
CA PHE A 211 9.23 10.74 23.15
C PHE A 211 9.46 9.25 22.92
N ALA A 212 8.57 8.39 23.41
CA ALA A 212 8.76 6.96 23.23
C ALA A 212 8.73 6.60 21.74
N MET A 213 9.69 5.80 21.32
CA MET A 213 9.80 5.32 19.95
C MET A 213 9.76 3.80 19.92
N THR A 214 9.04 3.26 18.95
CA THR A 214 8.88 1.82 18.78
C THR A 214 9.19 1.39 17.36
N MET A 215 9.58 0.12 17.25
CA MET A 215 9.76 -0.60 16.00
C MET A 215 8.97 -1.90 16.07
N LYS A 216 8.33 -2.29 14.96
CA LYS A 216 7.77 -3.63 14.78
C LYS A 216 8.00 -4.14 13.38
N LYS A 217 8.10 -5.45 13.23
CA LYS A 217 8.17 -6.12 11.94
C LYS A 217 6.81 -6.12 11.28
N ILE A 218 6.77 -5.82 9.98
CA ILE A 218 5.62 -5.98 9.11
C ILE A 218 5.82 -7.26 8.28
N THR A 219 4.85 -8.15 8.30
CA THR A 219 4.76 -9.29 7.38
C THR A 219 3.63 -9.02 6.40
N ALA A 220 3.94 -8.33 5.31
CA ALA A 220 2.97 -7.94 4.30
C ALA A 220 2.51 -9.16 3.47
N LYS A 221 1.31 -9.07 2.90
CA LYS A 221 0.93 -9.94 1.78
C LYS A 221 1.60 -9.42 0.51
N THR A 222 2.47 -10.23 -0.09
CA THR A 222 3.25 -9.87 -1.27
C THR A 222 2.78 -10.58 -2.54
N ASN A 223 3.14 -10.01 -3.69
CA ASN A 223 2.89 -10.57 -5.02
C ASN A 223 1.43 -11.00 -5.19
N ILE A 224 0.50 -10.05 -5.10
CA ILE A 224 -0.91 -10.32 -5.40
C ILE A 224 -1.29 -9.54 -6.65
N GLY A 225 -1.77 -10.26 -7.66
CA GLY A 225 -2.16 -9.69 -8.96
C GLY A 225 -3.67 -9.55 -9.10
N PHE A 226 -4.12 -8.43 -9.65
CA PHE A 226 -5.50 -8.20 -10.08
C PHE A 226 -5.49 -7.66 -11.49
N GLU A 227 -6.01 -8.44 -12.43
CA GLU A 227 -5.73 -8.23 -13.84
C GLU A 227 -6.98 -8.42 -14.70
N ASN A 228 -7.22 -7.49 -15.63
CA ASN A 228 -8.06 -7.74 -16.81
C ASN A 228 -9.53 -8.16 -16.53
N PHE A 229 -10.17 -7.60 -15.50
CA PHE A 229 -11.60 -7.78 -15.20
C PHE A 229 -12.25 -6.46 -14.76
N TYR A 230 -13.57 -6.46 -14.61
CA TYR A 230 -14.35 -5.39 -13.99
C TYR A 230 -14.85 -5.82 -12.60
N ILE A 231 -14.75 -4.93 -11.61
CA ILE A 231 -15.33 -5.11 -10.27
C ILE A 231 -16.52 -4.18 -10.12
N GLU A 232 -17.62 -4.72 -9.63
CA GLU A 232 -18.80 -3.96 -9.22
C GLU A 232 -19.10 -4.22 -7.75
N ARG A 233 -19.30 -3.15 -6.99
CA ARG A 233 -19.92 -3.25 -5.66
C ARG A 233 -21.38 -2.83 -5.80
N ALA A 234 -22.29 -3.75 -5.54
CA ALA A 234 -23.70 -3.39 -5.42
C ALA A 234 -23.87 -2.45 -4.23
N CYS A 235 -24.61 -1.36 -4.43
CA CYS A 235 -24.95 -0.46 -3.34
C CYS A 235 -25.80 -1.18 -2.29
N LYS A 236 -25.78 -0.68 -1.06
CA LYS A 236 -26.78 -1.07 -0.08
C LYS A 236 -28.14 -0.60 -0.62
N GLN A 237 -28.97 -1.53 -1.10
CA GLN A 237 -30.36 -1.21 -1.43
C GLN A 237 -31.02 -0.75 -0.14
N PHE A 238 -31.23 0.57 -0.01
CA PHE A 238 -31.85 1.08 1.20
C PHE A 238 -33.35 0.81 1.21
N PHE A 239 -34.03 0.73 0.05
CA PHE A 239 -35.41 0.23 -0.07
C PHE A 239 -35.69 -0.20 -1.53
N ASP A 240 -36.63 -1.13 -1.72
CA ASP A 240 -37.19 -1.52 -3.03
C ASP A 240 -37.84 -0.31 -3.72
N THR A 241 -37.08 0.45 -4.52
CA THR A 241 -37.67 1.37 -5.50
C THR A 241 -36.75 1.51 -6.71
N PRO A 242 -37.26 1.41 -7.95
CA PRO A 242 -36.43 1.45 -9.14
C PRO A 242 -35.79 2.83 -9.29
N CYS A 243 -34.54 2.85 -9.76
CA CYS A 243 -33.79 4.05 -10.10
C CYS A 243 -34.59 4.87 -11.13
N ALA A 244 -35.15 6.02 -10.70
CA ALA A 244 -35.69 7.00 -11.63
C ALA A 244 -34.51 7.62 -12.39
N GLN A 245 -34.54 7.48 -13.71
CA GLN A 245 -33.60 8.11 -14.62
C GLN A 245 -33.73 9.64 -14.53
N LEU A 246 -32.59 10.32 -14.42
CA LEU A 246 -32.43 11.70 -14.86
C LEU A 246 -31.57 11.69 -16.13
#